data_AF-A0A816C712-F1
#
_entry.id   AF-A0A816C712-F1
#
_cell.length_a   1.000
_cell.length_b   1.000
_cell.length_c   1.000
_cell.angle_alpha   90.00
_cell.angle_beta   90.00
_cell.angle_gamma   90.00
#
_symmetry.space_group_name_H-M   'P 1'
#
loop_
_entity.id
_entity.type
_entity.pdbx_description
1 polymer ?
#
loop_
_entity_poly.entity_id
_entity_poly.type
_entity_poly.pdbx_seq_one_letter_code
_entity_poly.pdbx_strand_id
1 'polypeptide(L)'
;MAYFDLETNPTTSIKSKSSDGKKSIDVSNFRPVNKKPIGNDWDVKPGDILSWSDYRSSNTYFVTGQRRLRKNRDTSGSGYLTIPLSITRLFPSALTHYGPFLEAEPDLVAIIELPPTDGIFAERFGSPLPETICNRNDIQFLVNPMDNMLFVSINGEDSDGFPIDGTKTEEIIEPEKISKWPQVAPSSLPIGWTRKSCGCMVGGADYISGTWKFEGPETKKDEAYKIVEKYYDEFDVQINWETDSS
;
A
#
# COMPACT_ATOMS: atom_id res chain seq x y z
N MET A 1 15.03 -12.48 8.01
CA MET A 1 14.74 -12.51 6.57
C MET A 1 16.04 -12.29 5.83
N ALA A 2 16.30 -13.02 4.76
CA ALA A 2 17.53 -12.85 3.98
C ALA A 2 17.25 -12.08 2.69
N TYR A 3 18.00 -11.00 2.47
CA TYR A 3 18.00 -10.24 1.23
C TYR A 3 19.28 -10.55 0.46
N PHE A 4 19.12 -10.81 -0.84
CA PHE A 4 20.24 -11.14 -1.72
C PHE A 4 20.21 -10.20 -2.93
N ASP A 5 21.17 -9.28 -2.96
CA ASP A 5 21.52 -8.50 -4.14
C ASP A 5 22.56 -9.27 -4.94
N LEU A 6 22.18 -9.69 -6.14
CA LEU A 6 22.99 -10.51 -7.03
C LEU A 6 23.43 -9.62 -8.20
N GLU A 7 24.35 -8.68 -7.94
CA GLU A 7 24.89 -7.80 -8.97
C GLU A 7 25.43 -8.59 -10.18
N THR A 8 25.21 -8.03 -11.37
CA THR A 8 25.61 -8.60 -12.67
C THR A 8 27.13 -8.52 -12.88
N ASN A 9 27.89 -9.37 -12.21
CA ASN A 9 29.22 -9.76 -12.66
C ASN A 9 29.30 -11.29 -12.65
N PRO A 10 29.61 -11.94 -13.79
CA PRO A 10 29.58 -13.41 -13.93
C PRO A 10 30.62 -14.17 -13.09
N THR A 11 31.33 -13.48 -12.19
CA THR A 11 32.34 -14.03 -11.29
C THR A 11 32.14 -13.67 -9.82
N THR A 12 31.06 -12.97 -9.44
CA THR A 12 30.88 -12.53 -8.06
C THR A 12 30.11 -13.57 -7.24
N SER A 13 30.82 -14.21 -6.32
CA SER A 13 30.28 -15.02 -5.22
C SER A 13 29.16 -14.29 -4.48
N ILE A 14 28.02 -14.95 -4.27
CA ILE A 14 26.91 -14.44 -3.45
C ILE A 14 27.41 -14.07 -2.05
N LYS A 15 27.26 -12.80 -1.67
CA LYS A 15 27.39 -12.35 -0.28
C LYS A 15 25.99 -12.33 0.34
N SER A 16 25.59 -13.45 0.93
CA SER A 16 24.43 -13.48 1.81
C SER A 16 24.72 -12.64 3.06
N LYS A 17 23.92 -11.60 3.35
CA LYS A 17 23.80 -11.09 4.72
C LYS A 17 22.77 -11.95 5.46
N SER A 18 23.16 -13.18 5.75
CA SER A 18 22.51 -13.99 6.79
C SER A 18 23.19 -13.65 8.12
N SER A 19 22.43 -13.53 9.20
CA SER A 19 22.94 -13.37 10.57
C SER A 19 23.87 -14.51 11.01
N ASP A 20 23.96 -15.58 10.23
CA ASP A 20 24.52 -16.86 10.66
C ASP A 20 25.81 -17.22 9.91
N GLY A 21 26.26 -16.37 8.97
CA GLY A 21 27.59 -16.42 8.35
C GLY A 21 28.04 -17.79 7.85
N LYS A 22 27.49 -18.30 6.73
CA LYS A 22 28.19 -19.18 5.76
C LYS A 22 27.26 -19.66 4.62
N LYS A 23 27.57 -19.23 3.39
CA LYS A 23 27.68 -20.01 2.12
C LYS A 23 27.47 -19.07 0.93
N SER A 24 28.47 -18.98 0.05
CA SER A 24 28.33 -18.31 -1.25
C SER A 24 27.90 -19.34 -2.31
N ILE A 25 26.82 -19.06 -3.02
CA ILE A 25 26.36 -19.83 -4.18
C ILE A 25 26.76 -19.06 -5.44
N ASP A 26 26.95 -19.73 -6.57
CA ASP A 26 27.20 -19.10 -7.86
C ASP A 26 25.91 -19.10 -8.69
N VAL A 27 25.42 -17.91 -9.03
CA VAL A 27 24.18 -17.71 -9.80
C VAL A 27 24.41 -17.14 -11.19
N SER A 28 25.67 -17.04 -11.63
CA SER A 28 26.06 -16.43 -12.92
C SER A 28 25.36 -17.06 -14.15
N ASN A 29 24.91 -18.31 -14.04
CA ASN A 29 24.20 -19.04 -15.11
C ASN A 29 22.68 -19.12 -14.92
N PHE A 30 22.10 -18.40 -13.97
CA PHE A 30 20.67 -18.46 -13.71
C PHE A 30 19.89 -17.56 -14.68
N ARG A 31 19.33 -18.15 -15.73
CA ARG A 31 18.26 -17.50 -16.51
C ARG A 31 16.93 -17.82 -15.84
N PRO A 32 16.14 -16.82 -15.39
CA PRO A 32 14.86 -17.07 -14.75
C PRO A 32 13.87 -17.56 -15.80
N VAL A 33 13.82 -18.86 -16.01
CA VAL A 33 12.66 -19.51 -16.59
C VAL A 33 11.66 -19.65 -15.45
N ASN A 34 10.46 -19.08 -15.60
CA ASN A 34 9.38 -18.88 -14.61
C ASN A 34 8.90 -20.12 -13.79
N LYS A 35 9.65 -21.23 -13.76
CA LYS A 35 9.25 -22.51 -13.16
C LYS A 35 10.42 -23.31 -12.54
N LYS A 36 11.65 -22.79 -12.48
CA LYS A 36 12.77 -23.61 -11.96
C LYS A 36 12.65 -23.75 -10.43
N PRO A 37 12.68 -24.97 -9.87
CA PRO A 37 12.78 -25.18 -8.44
C PRO A 37 14.08 -24.56 -7.92
N ILE A 38 14.02 -23.99 -6.72
CA ILE A 38 15.21 -23.49 -6.04
C ILE A 38 16.06 -24.70 -5.65
N GLY A 39 17.37 -24.65 -5.92
CA GLY A 39 18.30 -25.70 -5.52
C GLY A 39 18.23 -25.96 -4.01
N ASN A 40 18.42 -27.22 -3.60
CA ASN A 40 18.44 -27.57 -2.18
C ASN A 40 19.66 -26.98 -1.45
N ASP A 41 20.67 -26.56 -2.20
CA ASP A 41 21.87 -25.88 -1.75
C ASP A 41 21.63 -24.41 -1.36
N TRP A 42 20.49 -23.83 -1.73
CA TRP A 42 20.14 -22.45 -1.40
C TRP A 42 19.58 -22.37 0.00
N ASP A 43 20.27 -21.63 0.86
CA ASP A 43 19.82 -21.25 2.20
C ASP A 43 18.82 -20.09 2.11
N VAL A 44 17.70 -20.37 1.44
CA VAL A 44 16.59 -19.43 1.29
C VAL A 44 15.32 -20.05 1.86
N LYS A 45 14.50 -19.19 2.46
CA LYS A 45 13.28 -19.52 3.17
C LYS A 45 12.07 -18.89 2.47
N PRO A 46 10.87 -19.47 2.62
CA PRO A 46 9.66 -18.81 2.16
C PRO A 46 9.56 -17.38 2.70
N GLY A 47 9.26 -16.42 1.83
CA GLY A 47 9.24 -14.98 2.13
C GLY A 47 10.46 -14.21 1.66
N ASP A 48 11.61 -14.88 1.51
CA ASP A 48 12.85 -14.21 1.12
C ASP A 48 12.71 -13.54 -0.27
N ILE A 49 13.34 -12.37 -0.39
CA ILE A 49 13.35 -11.54 -1.60
C ILE A 49 14.71 -11.72 -2.28
N LEU A 50 14.69 -12.14 -3.54
CA LEU A 50 15.87 -12.37 -4.36
C LEU A 50 15.87 -11.39 -5.53
N SER A 51 16.94 -10.62 -5.70
CA SER A 51 17.07 -9.67 -6.82
C SER A 51 18.36 -9.93 -7.60
N TRP A 52 18.26 -9.97 -8.92
CA TRP A 52 19.41 -10.13 -9.85
C TRP A 52 19.90 -8.83 -10.49
N SER A 53 19.32 -7.73 -10.06
CA SER A 53 19.68 -6.37 -10.45
C SER A 53 19.04 -5.44 -9.43
N ASP A 54 18.98 -4.15 -9.75
CA ASP A 54 18.17 -3.19 -9.01
C ASP A 54 16.78 -3.78 -8.72
N TYR A 55 16.37 -3.73 -7.45
CA TYR A 55 15.07 -4.19 -6.95
C TYR A 55 13.89 -3.49 -7.63
N ARG A 56 14.14 -2.32 -8.25
CA ARG A 56 13.16 -1.59 -9.06
C ARG A 56 12.86 -2.23 -10.41
N SER A 57 13.60 -3.27 -10.77
CA SER A 57 13.54 -3.89 -12.08
C SER A 57 12.72 -5.18 -12.08
N SER A 58 12.34 -5.61 -13.27
CA SER A 58 11.64 -6.86 -13.54
C SER A 58 12.42 -8.16 -13.20
N ASN A 59 13.43 -8.12 -12.32
CA ASN A 59 14.26 -9.25 -11.93
C ASN A 59 14.24 -9.55 -10.42
N THR A 60 13.23 -9.06 -9.70
CA THR A 60 12.99 -9.42 -8.30
C THR A 60 11.99 -10.58 -8.20
N TYR A 61 12.28 -11.52 -7.30
CA TYR A 61 11.51 -12.73 -7.07
C TYR A 61 11.32 -12.99 -5.58
N PHE A 62 10.19 -13.58 -5.23
CA PHE A 62 9.88 -14.06 -3.89
C PHE A 62 10.01 -15.58 -3.82
N VAL A 63 10.56 -16.08 -2.72
CA VAL A 63 10.56 -17.50 -2.42
C VAL A 63 9.20 -17.90 -1.84
N THR A 64 8.49 -18.77 -2.55
CA THR A 64 7.19 -19.30 -2.09
C THR A 64 7.37 -20.45 -1.10
N GLY A 65 6.30 -20.82 -0.39
CA GLY A 65 6.27 -22.00 0.50
C GLY A 65 6.66 -23.34 -0.17
N GLN A 66 6.53 -23.43 -1.49
CA GLN A 66 6.89 -24.62 -2.28
C GLN A 66 8.35 -24.61 -2.76
N ARG A 67 9.21 -23.73 -2.22
CA ARG A 67 10.59 -23.48 -2.73
C ARG A 67 10.61 -23.17 -4.24
N ARG A 68 9.62 -22.42 -4.71
CA ARG A 68 9.56 -21.89 -6.08
C ARG A 68 9.71 -20.38 -6.06
N LEU A 69 10.24 -19.83 -7.15
CA LEU A 69 10.34 -18.40 -7.35
C LEU A 69 9.05 -17.85 -7.94
N ARG A 70 8.53 -16.78 -7.34
CA ARG A 70 7.43 -15.98 -7.90
C ARG A 70 7.96 -14.59 -8.24
N LYS A 71 7.89 -14.23 -9.51
CA LYS A 71 8.32 -12.92 -9.99
C LYS A 71 7.50 -11.80 -9.33
N ASN A 72 8.16 -10.71 -8.91
CA ASN A 72 7.48 -9.47 -8.55
C ASN A 72 6.69 -9.00 -9.77
N ARG A 73 5.38 -8.79 -9.60
CA ARG A 73 4.53 -8.29 -10.68
C ARG A 73 4.68 -6.78 -10.88
N ASP A 74 5.27 -6.07 -9.93
CA ASP A 74 5.32 -4.60 -9.83
C ASP A 74 4.00 -3.98 -10.32
N THR A 75 2.98 -4.04 -9.47
CA THR A 75 1.68 -3.43 -9.78
C THR A 75 1.67 -1.92 -9.55
N SER A 76 2.77 -1.34 -9.05
CA SER A 76 2.91 0.10 -8.83
C SER A 76 3.20 0.89 -10.11
N GLY A 77 3.70 0.22 -11.16
CA GLY A 77 4.10 0.85 -12.42
C GLY A 77 5.33 1.77 -12.32
N SER A 78 5.92 1.87 -11.14
CA SER A 78 7.01 2.81 -10.83
C SER A 78 8.32 2.12 -10.47
N GLY A 79 8.40 0.79 -10.64
CA GLY A 79 9.57 0.03 -10.26
C GLY A 79 9.68 -0.11 -8.75
N TYR A 80 8.59 -0.32 -8.03
CA TYR A 80 8.67 -0.61 -6.59
C TYR A 80 8.33 -2.08 -6.30
N LEU A 81 8.76 -2.53 -5.13
CA LEU A 81 8.43 -3.86 -4.65
C LEU A 81 6.96 -3.89 -4.22
N THR A 82 6.20 -4.79 -4.84
CA THR A 82 4.89 -5.21 -4.34
C THR A 82 5.04 -6.59 -3.72
N ILE A 83 4.79 -6.72 -2.41
CA ILE A 83 4.82 -8.02 -1.73
C ILE A 83 3.43 -8.65 -1.90
N PRO A 84 3.29 -9.73 -2.69
CA PRO A 84 1.98 -10.22 -3.10
C PRO A 84 1.34 -11.08 -2.01
N LEU A 85 0.02 -11.17 -2.06
CA LEU A 85 -0.84 -11.87 -1.09
C LEU A 85 -0.45 -13.33 -0.90
N SER A 86 0.00 -13.98 -1.97
CA SER A 86 0.46 -15.37 -1.93
C SER A 86 1.70 -15.59 -1.07
N ILE A 87 2.44 -14.52 -0.77
CA ILE A 87 3.64 -14.53 0.04
C ILE A 87 3.30 -14.11 1.47
N THR A 88 2.56 -13.02 1.65
CA THR A 88 2.16 -12.53 2.99
C THR A 88 1.31 -13.54 3.76
N ARG A 89 0.47 -14.33 3.07
CA ARG A 89 -0.28 -15.48 3.67
C ARG A 89 0.59 -16.55 4.34
N LEU A 90 1.89 -16.54 4.13
CA LEU A 90 2.82 -17.47 4.76
C LEU A 90 3.19 -17.05 6.19
N PHE A 91 2.82 -15.83 6.60
CA PHE A 91 3.21 -15.23 7.86
C PHE A 91 1.98 -14.87 8.69
N PRO A 92 2.09 -14.96 10.03
CA PRO A 92 1.05 -14.46 10.92
C PRO A 92 0.87 -12.95 10.81
N SER A 93 1.97 -12.17 10.70
CA SER A 93 1.95 -10.71 10.53
C SER A 93 2.98 -10.33 9.47
N ALA A 94 2.53 -9.84 8.32
CA ALA A 94 3.42 -9.51 7.20
C ALA A 94 4.33 -8.33 7.55
N LEU A 95 3.81 -7.27 8.17
CA LEU A 95 4.64 -6.13 8.57
C LEU A 95 5.70 -6.52 9.59
N THR A 96 5.37 -7.36 10.58
CA THR A 96 6.38 -7.84 11.52
C THR A 96 7.44 -8.69 10.81
N HIS A 97 7.06 -9.52 9.83
CA HIS A 97 8.02 -10.32 9.07
C HIS A 97 8.98 -9.45 8.22
N TYR A 98 8.44 -8.46 7.51
CA TYR A 98 9.19 -7.60 6.59
C TYR A 98 9.81 -6.38 7.28
N GLY A 99 9.47 -6.09 8.53
CA GLY A 99 9.90 -4.90 9.29
C GLY A 99 11.41 -4.61 9.19
N PRO A 100 12.31 -5.56 9.48
CA PRO A 100 13.75 -5.30 9.38
C PRO A 100 14.23 -4.90 7.98
N PHE A 101 13.55 -5.33 6.92
CA PHE A 101 13.84 -4.90 5.55
C PHE A 101 13.24 -3.54 5.25
N LEU A 102 12.01 -3.27 5.68
CA LEU A 102 11.39 -1.95 5.55
C LEU A 102 12.19 -0.88 6.29
N GLU A 103 12.81 -1.21 7.43
CA GLU A 103 13.70 -0.29 8.15
C GLU A 103 15.02 -0.03 7.40
N ALA A 104 15.58 -1.07 6.79
CA ALA A 104 16.82 -0.96 6.03
C ALA A 104 16.63 -0.26 4.68
N GLU A 105 15.46 -0.43 4.08
CA GLU A 105 15.15 -0.14 2.68
C GLU A 105 13.72 0.43 2.54
N PRO A 106 13.39 1.54 3.24
CA PRO A 106 12.01 2.03 3.39
C PRO A 106 11.38 2.47 2.07
N ASP A 107 12.17 3.01 1.16
CA ASP A 107 11.68 3.56 -0.11
C ASP A 107 11.47 2.50 -1.18
N LEU A 108 11.67 1.21 -0.87
CA LEU A 108 11.66 0.16 -1.90
C LEU A 108 10.33 -0.56 -2.00
N VAL A 109 9.56 -0.59 -0.91
CA VAL A 109 8.28 -1.31 -0.85
C VAL A 109 7.15 -0.31 -0.96
N ALA A 110 6.52 -0.27 -2.13
CA ALA A 110 5.35 0.58 -2.31
C ALA A 110 4.11 -0.06 -1.68
N ILE A 111 3.93 -1.38 -1.82
CA ILE A 111 2.69 -2.07 -1.44
C ILE A 111 2.98 -3.45 -0.86
N ILE A 112 2.26 -3.78 0.21
CA ILE A 112 2.17 -5.11 0.81
C ILE A 112 0.70 -5.56 0.76
N GLU A 113 0.39 -6.58 -0.03
CA GLU A 113 -0.97 -7.16 -0.08
C GLU A 113 -1.20 -8.04 1.16
N LEU A 114 -2.25 -7.81 1.93
CA LEU A 114 -2.51 -8.51 3.18
C LEU A 114 -3.67 -9.50 3.06
N PRO A 115 -3.57 -10.70 3.66
CA PRO A 115 -4.77 -11.51 3.91
C PRO A 115 -5.62 -10.85 4.99
N PRO A 116 -6.96 -11.04 4.98
CA PRO A 116 -7.82 -10.48 6.03
C PRO A 116 -7.55 -11.08 7.42
N THR A 117 -6.81 -12.19 7.49
CA THR A 117 -6.38 -12.84 8.73
C THR A 117 -5.01 -12.38 9.21
N ASP A 118 -4.41 -11.35 8.59
CA ASP A 118 -3.09 -10.86 8.99
C ASP A 118 -3.13 -10.26 10.40
N GLY A 119 -2.10 -10.55 11.19
CA GLY A 119 -1.96 -10.14 12.59
C GLY A 119 -1.89 -8.63 12.76
N ILE A 120 -1.51 -7.88 11.71
CA ILE A 120 -1.50 -6.41 11.73
C ILE A 120 -2.85 -5.82 12.17
N PHE A 121 -3.98 -6.45 11.81
CA PHE A 121 -5.30 -5.94 12.18
C PHE A 121 -5.47 -5.90 13.70
N ALA A 122 -5.09 -6.98 14.38
CA ALA A 122 -5.09 -7.01 15.84
C ALA A 122 -4.00 -6.12 16.45
N GLU A 123 -2.80 -6.13 15.88
CA GLU A 123 -1.63 -5.40 16.39
C GLU A 123 -1.80 -3.87 16.30
N ARG A 124 -2.43 -3.37 15.25
CA ARG A 124 -2.47 -1.93 14.91
C ARG A 124 -3.86 -1.30 15.05
N PHE A 125 -4.91 -2.07 14.79
CA PHE A 125 -6.30 -1.57 14.81
C PHE A 125 -7.08 -2.03 16.05
N GLY A 126 -6.42 -2.78 16.94
CA GLY A 126 -6.91 -3.15 18.28
C GLY A 126 -7.67 -4.47 18.33
N SER A 127 -8.16 -4.98 17.21
CA SER A 127 -8.81 -6.30 17.14
C SER A 127 -8.66 -6.96 15.75
N PRO A 128 -8.69 -8.29 15.65
CA PRO A 128 -8.74 -8.98 14.37
C PRO A 128 -9.97 -8.56 13.56
N LEU A 129 -9.89 -8.66 12.23
CA LEU A 129 -11.09 -8.50 11.39
C LEU A 129 -12.14 -9.57 11.74
N PRO A 130 -13.44 -9.22 11.79
CA PRO A 130 -14.52 -10.17 12.01
C PRO A 130 -14.53 -11.26 10.96
N GLU A 131 -15.01 -12.44 11.35
CA GLU A 131 -15.13 -13.60 10.47
C GLU A 131 -15.95 -13.30 9.20
N THR A 132 -16.97 -12.44 9.31
CA THR A 132 -17.78 -12.01 8.17
C THR A 132 -16.97 -11.27 7.10
N ILE A 133 -15.97 -10.47 7.50
CA ILE A 133 -15.05 -9.80 6.58
C ILE A 133 -13.96 -10.75 6.10
N CYS A 134 -13.43 -11.61 6.98
CA CYS A 134 -12.42 -12.60 6.60
C CYS A 134 -12.89 -13.57 5.50
N ASN A 135 -14.19 -13.86 5.45
CA ASN A 135 -14.78 -14.75 4.45
C ASN A 135 -15.15 -14.06 3.13
N ARG A 136 -14.99 -12.73 3.03
CA ARG A 136 -15.24 -11.97 1.81
C ARG A 136 -14.06 -12.11 0.84
N ASN A 137 -14.37 -12.37 -0.42
CA ASN A 137 -13.40 -12.48 -1.51
C ASN A 137 -13.38 -11.24 -2.42
N ASP A 138 -14.30 -10.30 -2.17
CA ASP A 138 -14.42 -9.04 -2.88
C ASP A 138 -13.62 -7.91 -2.23
N ILE A 139 -13.07 -8.10 -1.02
CA ILE A 139 -12.25 -7.11 -0.34
C ILE A 139 -10.75 -7.40 -0.53
N GLN A 140 -10.00 -6.35 -0.85
CA GLN A 140 -8.53 -6.37 -0.89
C GLN A 140 -7.96 -5.38 0.13
N PHE A 141 -6.93 -5.81 0.85
CA PHE A 141 -6.22 -5.01 1.84
C PHE A 141 -4.78 -4.82 1.37
N LEU A 142 -4.35 -3.57 1.26
CA LEU A 142 -3.02 -3.19 0.81
C LEU A 142 -2.40 -2.26 1.84
N VAL A 143 -1.16 -2.49 2.26
CA VAL A 143 -0.45 -1.52 3.11
C VAL A 143 0.62 -0.82 2.29
N ASN A 144 0.62 0.51 2.36
CA ASN A 144 1.79 1.31 1.99
C ASN A 144 2.60 1.61 3.26
N PRO A 145 3.75 0.94 3.46
CA PRO A 145 4.57 1.14 4.64
C PRO A 145 5.25 2.52 4.68
N MET A 146 5.43 3.19 3.54
CA MET A 146 6.03 4.54 3.50
C MET A 146 5.07 5.59 4.06
N ASP A 147 3.79 5.51 3.65
CA ASP A 147 2.76 6.44 4.09
C ASP A 147 2.13 6.03 5.43
N ASN A 148 2.47 4.82 5.92
CA ASN A 148 1.84 4.20 7.09
C ASN A 148 0.31 4.10 6.95
N MET A 149 -0.14 3.73 5.74
CA MET A 149 -1.56 3.67 5.35
C MET A 149 -1.97 2.25 4.96
N LEU A 150 -3.15 1.84 5.42
CA LEU A 150 -3.89 0.68 4.92
C LEU A 150 -4.90 1.16 3.88
N PHE A 151 -4.86 0.61 2.68
CA PHE A 151 -5.86 0.80 1.64
C PHE A 151 -6.79 -0.41 1.58
N VAL A 152 -8.10 -0.15 1.53
CA VAL A 152 -9.15 -1.17 1.41
C VAL A 152 -9.91 -0.93 0.12
N SER A 153 -9.96 -1.93 -0.76
CA SER A 153 -10.72 -1.88 -2.01
C SER A 153 -11.79 -2.97 -2.01
N ILE A 154 -12.95 -2.67 -2.60
CA ILE A 154 -14.08 -3.60 -2.72
C ILE A 154 -14.42 -3.77 -4.19
N ASN A 155 -14.51 -5.00 -4.65
CA ASN A 155 -14.72 -5.33 -6.07
C ASN A 155 -13.70 -4.69 -7.03
N GLY A 156 -12.53 -4.29 -6.52
CA GLY A 156 -11.50 -3.58 -7.29
C GLY A 156 -11.84 -2.12 -7.58
N GLU A 157 -12.86 -1.56 -6.92
CA GLU A 157 -13.19 -0.14 -6.96
C GLU A 157 -12.23 0.68 -6.07
N ASP A 158 -12.39 2.01 -6.11
CA ASP A 158 -11.54 2.98 -5.42
C ASP A 158 -11.21 2.54 -3.99
N SER A 159 -9.94 2.70 -3.62
CA SER A 159 -9.45 2.26 -2.32
C SER A 159 -9.57 3.37 -1.27
N ASP A 160 -10.19 3.08 -0.15
CA ASP A 160 -10.19 3.95 1.01
C ASP A 160 -8.90 3.76 1.80
N GLY A 161 -8.23 4.87 2.15
CA GLY A 161 -6.98 4.86 2.91
C GLY A 161 -7.23 5.14 4.39
N PHE A 162 -6.66 4.31 5.26
CA PHE A 162 -6.75 4.39 6.72
C PHE A 162 -5.35 4.46 7.33
N PRO A 163 -5.04 5.44 8.18
CA PRO A 163 -3.79 5.45 8.94
C PRO A 163 -3.67 4.17 9.78
N ILE A 164 -2.53 3.49 9.68
CA ILE A 164 -2.28 2.24 10.44
C ILE A 164 -2.20 2.54 11.94
N ASP A 165 -1.70 3.71 12.32
CA ASP A 165 -1.69 4.17 13.69
C ASP A 165 -2.90 5.10 13.94
N GLY A 166 -3.85 4.63 14.74
CA GLY A 166 -4.97 5.45 15.24
C GLY A 166 -6.35 5.08 14.70
N THR A 167 -6.44 4.33 13.61
CA THR A 167 -7.72 3.79 13.11
C THR A 167 -8.12 2.56 13.93
N LYS A 168 -9.40 2.43 14.27
CA LYS A 168 -9.92 1.20 14.90
C LYS A 168 -10.46 0.21 13.88
N THR A 169 -10.45 -1.08 14.21
CA THR A 169 -10.90 -2.14 13.29
C THR A 169 -12.33 -1.89 12.78
N GLU A 170 -13.24 -1.39 13.62
CA GLU A 170 -14.64 -1.09 13.28
C GLU A 170 -14.77 -0.12 12.11
N GLU A 171 -13.84 0.81 11.98
CA GLU A 171 -13.81 1.83 10.93
C GLU A 171 -13.48 1.22 9.55
N ILE A 172 -12.73 0.12 9.53
CA ILE A 172 -12.35 -0.63 8.31
C ILE A 172 -13.52 -1.49 7.81
N ILE A 173 -14.35 -2.00 8.73
CA ILE A 173 -15.36 -3.04 8.48
C ILE A 173 -16.65 -2.50 7.85
N GLU A 174 -16.89 -1.19 7.93
CA GLU A 174 -18.11 -0.54 7.43
C GLU A 174 -17.89 0.32 6.18
N PRO A 175 -17.36 -0.22 5.06
CA PRO A 175 -17.05 0.56 3.88
C PRO A 175 -18.29 1.16 3.18
N GLU A 176 -19.50 0.67 3.46
CA GLU A 176 -20.75 1.31 3.00
C GLU A 176 -21.04 2.65 3.69
N LYS A 177 -20.45 2.94 4.86
CA LYS A 177 -20.39 4.30 5.40
C LYS A 177 -19.37 5.16 4.65
N ILE A 178 -18.38 4.52 4.03
CA ILE A 178 -17.26 5.15 3.34
C ILE A 178 -17.63 5.55 1.90
N SER A 179 -18.48 4.77 1.23
CA SER A 179 -19.06 5.18 -0.07
C SER A 179 -20.03 6.37 0.01
N LYS A 180 -20.40 6.83 1.22
CA LYS A 180 -21.15 8.08 1.45
C LYS A 180 -20.25 9.29 1.65
N TRP A 181 -18.94 9.10 1.56
CA TRP A 181 -17.97 10.19 1.64
C TRP A 181 -18.19 11.17 0.50
N PRO A 182 -17.79 12.45 0.67
CA PRO A 182 -17.96 13.50 -0.33
C PRO A 182 -17.01 13.33 -1.52
N GLN A 183 -17.00 12.16 -2.13
CA GLN A 183 -16.37 11.92 -3.43
C GLN A 183 -17.04 12.78 -4.51
N VAL A 184 -18.33 13.05 -4.36
CA VAL A 184 -19.05 13.98 -5.22
C VAL A 184 -18.72 15.42 -4.77
N ALA A 185 -18.26 16.27 -5.70
CA ALA A 185 -18.27 17.72 -5.46
C ALA A 185 -19.70 18.16 -5.10
N PRO A 186 -19.89 19.31 -4.42
CA PRO A 186 -21.23 19.87 -4.28
C PRO A 186 -21.85 19.93 -5.68
N SER A 187 -22.85 19.09 -5.95
CA SER A 187 -23.40 18.89 -7.30
C SER A 187 -24.09 20.15 -7.83
N SER A 188 -24.22 21.16 -6.98
CA SER A 188 -24.90 22.43 -7.18
C SER A 188 -23.97 23.63 -7.27
N LEU A 189 -22.65 23.46 -7.48
CA LEU A 189 -21.76 24.63 -7.67
C LEU A 189 -22.31 25.55 -8.79
N PRO A 190 -22.22 26.88 -8.64
CA PRO A 190 -22.77 27.78 -9.63
C PRO A 190 -22.09 27.61 -10.99
N ILE A 191 -22.84 27.78 -12.09
CA ILE A 191 -22.28 27.68 -13.46
C ILE A 191 -21.04 28.57 -13.58
N GLY A 192 -19.93 27.97 -14.02
CA GLY A 192 -18.61 28.59 -14.15
C GLY A 192 -17.63 28.26 -13.03
N TRP A 193 -18.10 27.65 -11.93
CA TRP A 193 -17.25 27.18 -10.86
C TRP A 193 -16.76 25.75 -11.10
N THR A 194 -15.51 25.49 -10.71
CA THR A 194 -14.87 24.18 -10.79
C THR A 194 -14.19 23.87 -9.47
N ARG A 195 -14.18 22.57 -9.11
CA ARG A 195 -13.40 22.03 -8.00
C ARG A 195 -12.20 21.28 -8.59
N LYS A 196 -11.01 21.55 -8.08
CA LYS A 196 -9.80 20.75 -8.33
C LYS A 196 -9.33 20.17 -7.01
N SER A 197 -9.02 18.88 -7.00
CA SER A 197 -8.28 18.27 -5.89
C SER A 197 -6.83 18.73 -5.96
N CYS A 198 -6.29 19.25 -4.87
CA CYS A 198 -4.92 19.77 -4.78
C CYS A 198 -4.13 18.97 -3.72
N GLY A 199 -4.00 17.65 -3.93
CA GLY A 199 -3.18 16.79 -3.08
C GLY A 199 -3.77 15.39 -2.88
N CYS A 200 -3.09 14.58 -2.06
CA CYS A 200 -3.63 13.33 -1.54
C CYS A 200 -4.69 13.66 -0.47
N MET A 201 -5.86 13.04 -0.57
CA MET A 201 -6.81 13.03 0.52
C MET A 201 -6.30 12.07 1.59
N VAL A 202 -6.29 12.52 2.85
CA VAL A 202 -6.08 11.64 4.00
C VAL A 202 -7.37 11.68 4.81
N GLY A 203 -7.96 10.51 5.04
CA GLY A 203 -9.19 10.40 5.82
C GLY A 203 -9.10 9.30 6.86
N GLY A 204 -9.81 9.47 7.97
CA GLY A 204 -10.20 8.42 8.90
C GLY A 204 -11.73 8.44 9.07
N ALA A 205 -12.32 7.58 9.92
CA ALA A 205 -13.78 7.57 10.07
C ALA A 205 -14.38 8.91 10.53
N ASP A 206 -13.58 9.72 11.22
CA ASP A 206 -14.05 10.91 11.92
C ASP A 206 -13.46 12.22 11.37
N TYR A 207 -12.52 12.19 10.42
CA TYR A 207 -11.90 13.40 9.87
C TYR A 207 -11.46 13.23 8.42
N ILE A 208 -11.51 14.31 7.66
CA ILE A 208 -10.91 14.40 6.33
C ILE A 208 -9.95 15.59 6.33
N SER A 209 -8.71 15.32 5.90
CA SER A 209 -7.73 16.34 5.57
C SER A 209 -7.45 16.29 4.07
N GLY A 210 -7.72 17.39 3.39
CA GLY A 210 -7.45 17.54 1.98
C GLY A 210 -7.51 19.00 1.58
N THR A 211 -6.77 19.35 0.54
CA THR A 211 -6.82 20.69 -0.04
C THR A 211 -7.63 20.63 -1.32
N TRP A 212 -8.72 21.40 -1.37
CA TRP A 212 -9.51 21.59 -2.60
C TRP A 212 -9.42 23.03 -3.03
N LYS A 213 -9.15 23.22 -4.32
CA LYS A 213 -9.21 24.53 -4.95
C LYS A 213 -10.55 24.69 -5.65
N PHE A 214 -11.32 25.68 -5.24
CA PHE A 214 -12.56 26.09 -5.90
C PHE A 214 -12.30 27.37 -6.68
N GLU A 215 -12.51 27.34 -7.99
CA GLU A 215 -12.23 28.47 -8.90
C GLU A 215 -13.48 28.76 -9.75
N GLY A 216 -13.83 30.04 -9.90
CA GLY A 216 -14.94 30.47 -10.76
C GLY A 216 -15.10 31.99 -10.83
N PRO A 217 -16.16 32.50 -11.49
CA PRO A 217 -16.42 33.94 -11.59
C PRO A 217 -16.64 34.61 -10.23
N GLU A 218 -15.98 35.73 -9.98
CA GLU A 218 -16.08 36.52 -8.73
C GLU A 218 -17.53 36.92 -8.43
N THR A 219 -18.34 37.17 -9.47
CA THR A 219 -19.75 37.54 -9.36
C THR A 219 -20.64 36.48 -8.70
N LYS A 220 -20.15 35.24 -8.54
CA LYS A 220 -20.87 34.13 -7.91
C LYS A 220 -20.15 33.54 -6.70
N LYS A 221 -19.11 34.21 -6.18
CA LYS A 221 -18.28 33.72 -5.08
C LYS A 221 -19.06 33.42 -3.81
N ASP A 222 -19.89 34.35 -3.37
CA ASP A 222 -20.68 34.17 -2.13
C ASP A 222 -21.69 33.02 -2.24
N GLU A 223 -22.25 32.78 -3.43
CA GLU A 223 -23.14 31.66 -3.69
C GLU A 223 -22.38 30.33 -3.61
N ALA A 224 -21.22 30.26 -4.26
CA ALA A 224 -20.36 29.08 -4.22
C ALA A 224 -19.87 28.77 -2.80
N TYR A 225 -19.47 29.78 -2.02
CA TYR A 225 -19.01 29.62 -0.65
C TYR A 225 -20.11 29.04 0.23
N LYS A 226 -21.34 29.56 0.16
CA LYS A 226 -22.48 29.01 0.90
C LYS A 226 -22.79 27.56 0.54
N ILE A 227 -22.67 27.20 -0.74
CA ILE A 227 -22.88 25.83 -1.19
C ILE A 227 -21.81 24.90 -0.61
N VAL A 228 -20.54 25.33 -0.65
CA VAL A 228 -19.41 24.56 -0.09
C VAL A 228 -19.52 24.44 1.43
N GLU A 229 -19.76 25.54 2.14
CA GLU A 229 -19.96 25.56 3.60
C GLU A 229 -21.11 24.64 3.99
N LYS A 230 -22.29 24.80 3.39
CA LYS A 230 -23.46 23.95 3.70
C LYS A 230 -23.20 22.48 3.42
N TYR A 231 -22.51 22.18 2.32
CA TYR A 231 -22.20 20.80 1.97
C TYR A 231 -21.26 20.17 3.00
N TYR A 232 -20.26 20.93 3.47
CA TYR A 232 -19.28 20.46 4.42
C TYR A 232 -19.69 20.60 5.90
N ASP A 233 -20.77 21.33 6.21
CA ASP A 233 -21.33 21.49 7.58
C ASP A 233 -21.82 20.15 8.17
N GLU A 234 -22.13 19.18 7.31
CA GLU A 234 -22.49 17.81 7.71
C GLU A 234 -21.25 16.96 8.09
N PHE A 235 -20.04 17.51 7.95
CA PHE A 235 -18.76 16.85 8.18
C PHE A 235 -17.95 17.65 9.21
N ASP A 236 -17.17 16.97 10.06
CA ASP A 236 -16.26 17.64 11.00
C ASP A 236 -14.99 18.13 10.28
N VAL A 237 -15.14 19.13 9.42
CA VAL A 237 -14.05 19.67 8.58
C VAL A 237 -13.84 21.16 8.81
N GLN A 238 -12.56 21.57 8.87
CA GLN A 238 -12.19 22.98 8.91
C GLN A 238 -12.00 23.51 7.48
N ILE A 239 -12.82 24.48 7.10
CA ILE A 239 -12.71 25.15 5.80
C ILE A 239 -11.84 26.41 5.95
N ASN A 240 -10.69 26.44 5.27
CA ASN A 240 -9.84 27.63 5.20
C ASN A 240 -9.94 28.24 3.80
N TRP A 241 -10.46 29.46 3.73
CA TRP A 241 -10.57 30.21 2.48
C TRP A 241 -9.28 31.02 2.24
N GLU A 242 -8.46 30.60 1.28
CA GLU A 242 -7.34 31.42 0.80
C GLU A 242 -7.85 32.47 -0.18
N THR A 243 -7.65 33.75 0.12
CA THR A 243 -7.78 34.82 -0.86
C THR A 243 -6.43 35.03 -1.51
N ASP A 244 -6.33 34.85 -2.83
CA ASP A 244 -5.15 35.27 -3.59
C ASP A 244 -4.87 36.75 -3.26
N SER A 245 -3.84 36.99 -2.44
CA SER A 245 -3.35 38.33 -2.15
C SER A 245 -2.57 38.81 -3.37
N SER A 246 -3.31 39.44 -4.29
CA SER A 246 -2.79 40.17 -5.45
C SER A 246 -1.92 41.36 -5.02
#